data_AF-A0A661QN64-F1
#
_entry.id   AF-A0A661QN64-F1
#
_cell.length_a   1.000
_cell.length_b   1.000
_cell.length_c   1.000
_cell.angle_alpha   90.00
_cell.angle_beta   90.00
_cell.angle_gamma   90.00
#
_symmetry.space_group_name_H-M   'P 1'
#
loop_
_entity.id
_entity.type
_entity.pdbx_description
1 polymer ?
#
loop_
_entity_poly.entity_id
_entity_poly.type
_entity_poly.pdbx_seq_one_letter_code
_entity_poly.pdbx_strand_id
1 'polypeptide(L)' 'GTSPLEIIINSLGDAYGNPLSADVQSGSIAPVPEPATFILIGFGLGGIGILRRKKGF' A
#
# COMPACT_ATOMS: atom_id res chain seq x y z
N GLY A 1 5.61 -8.88 0.18
CA GLY A 1 6.05 -8.92 1.58
C GLY A 1 5.14 -8.03 2.40
N THR A 2 4.96 -8.29 3.69
CA THR A 2 4.25 -7.39 4.60
C THR A 2 5.16 -6.28 5.09
N SER A 3 4.60 -5.16 5.51
CA SER A 3 5.34 -4.07 6.16
C SER A 3 5.09 -4.12 7.67
N PRO A 4 6.13 -4.04 8.52
CA PRO A 4 5.96 -3.97 9.96
C PRO A 4 5.38 -2.61 10.38
N LEU A 5 4.50 -2.62 11.37
CA LEU A 5 4.02 -1.44 12.10
C LEU A 5 4.58 -1.49 13.52
N GLU A 6 5.49 -0.59 13.83
CA GLU A 6 6.07 -0.44 15.16
C GLU A 6 5.35 0.66 15.95
N ILE A 7 5.08 0.41 17.23
CA ILE A 7 4.53 1.39 18.16
C ILE A 7 5.58 1.66 19.23
N ILE A 8 5.98 2.93 19.36
CA ILE A 8 6.92 3.37 20.39
C ILE A 8 6.15 4.18 21.42
N ILE A 9 6.18 3.73 22.67
CA ILE A 9 5.60 4.45 23.81
C ILE A 9 6.71 5.16 24.57
N ASN A 10 6.73 6.49 24.50
CA ASN A 10 7.74 7.30 25.20
C ASN A 10 7.44 7.47 26.69
N SER A 11 6.15 7.48 27.06
CA SER A 11 5.70 7.60 28.45
C SER A 11 4.31 7.02 28.62
N LEU A 12 4.10 6.24 29.67
CA LEU A 12 2.80 5.71 30.06
C LEU A 12 2.62 5.88 31.57
N GLY A 13 1.51 6.47 31.99
CA GLY A 13 1.24 6.73 33.41
C GLY A 13 -0.24 6.78 33.74
N ASP A 14 -0.55 6.63 35.03
CA ASP A 14 -1.91 6.73 35.57
C ASP A 14 -2.32 8.19 35.91
N ALA A 15 -3.53 8.36 36.44
CA ALA A 15 -4.07 9.68 36.82
C ALA A 15 -3.29 10.36 37.98
N TYR A 16 -2.49 9.59 38.72
CA TYR A 16 -1.66 10.08 39.82
C TYR A 16 -0.20 10.30 39.41
N GLY A 17 0.14 10.05 38.14
CA GLY A 17 1.48 10.24 37.58
C GLY A 17 2.43 9.06 37.83
N ASN A 18 1.93 7.90 38.27
CA ASN A 18 2.78 6.72 38.44
C ASN A 18 3.07 6.10 37.07
N PRO A 19 4.31 5.64 36.80
CA PRO A 19 4.64 4.99 35.53
C PRO A 19 3.91 3.64 35.43
N LEU A 20 3.39 3.34 34.23
CA LEU A 20 2.74 2.07 33.91
C LEU A 20 3.58 1.28 32.90
N SER A 21 3.47 -0.05 32.95
CA SER A 21 4.02 -0.95 31.95
C SER A 21 2.91 -1.50 31.08
N ALA A 22 3.14 -1.59 29.77
CA ALA A 22 2.22 -2.19 28.82
C ALA A 22 2.95 -3.21 27.96
N ASP A 23 2.26 -4.31 27.66
CA ASP A 23 2.68 -5.21 26.58
C ASP A 23 2.23 -4.60 25.26
N VAL A 24 3.20 -4.20 24.43
CA VAL A 24 2.96 -3.53 23.15
C VAL A 24 3.22 -4.52 22.03
N GLN A 25 2.16 -4.93 21.35
CA GLN A 25 2.26 -5.86 20.24
C GLN A 25 2.23 -5.12 18.90
N SER A 26 3.31 -5.29 18.13
CA SER A 26 3.43 -4.72 16.79
C SER A 26 2.50 -5.40 15.79
N GLY A 27 2.07 -4.64 14.79
CA GLY A 27 1.19 -5.12 13.71
C GLY A 27 1.93 -5.35 12.39
N SER A 28 1.22 -5.89 11.41
CA SER A 28 1.70 -5.92 10.01
C SER A 28 0.58 -5.56 9.05
N ILE A 29 0.93 -4.82 7.98
CA ILE A 29 0.00 -4.48 6.90
C ILE A 29 0.26 -5.42 5.71
N ALA A 30 -0.84 -5.94 5.15
CA ALA A 30 -0.80 -6.68 3.90
C ALA A 30 -0.53 -5.73 2.73
N PRO A 31 0.35 -6.11 1.78
CA PRO A 31 0.61 -5.30 0.60
C PRO A 31 -0.65 -5.19 -0.27
N VAL A 32 -0.86 -4.00 -0.84
CA VAL A 32 -1.92 -3.78 -1.82
C VAL A 32 -1.49 -4.42 -3.15
N PRO A 33 -2.38 -5.19 -3.82
CA PRO A 33 -2.08 -5.73 -5.13
C PRO A 33 -1.65 -4.65 -6.12
N GLU A 34 -0.66 -4.94 -6.96
CA GLU A 34 -0.20 -4.00 -7.98
C GLU A 34 -1.34 -3.72 -8.98
N PRO A 35 -1.61 -2.45 -9.33
CA PRO A 35 -2.58 -2.13 -10.36
C PRO A 35 -2.21 -2.79 -11.70
N ALA A 36 -3.22 -3.13 -12.51
CA ALA A 36 -3.05 -3.72 -13.84
C ALA A 36 -2.55 -2.70 -14.89
N THR A 37 -1.56 -1.89 -14.54
CA THR A 37 -1.00 -0.80 -15.37
C THR A 37 -0.40 -1.33 -16.66
N PHE A 38 0.31 -2.45 -16.63
CA PHE A 38 0.87 -3.07 -17.84
C PHE A 38 -0.22 -3.53 -18.81
N ILE A 39 -1.31 -4.10 -18.28
CA ILE A 39 -2.47 -4.48 -19.10
C ILE A 39 -3.10 -3.22 -19.69
N LEU A 40 -3.33 -2.18 -18.88
CA LEU A 40 -3.92 -0.92 -19.33
C LEU A 40 -3.07 -0.23 -20.41
N ILE A 41 -1.74 -0.20 -20.26
CA ILE A 41 -0.80 0.33 -21.24
C ILE A 41 -0.84 -0.52 -22.52
N GLY A 42 -0.79 -1.84 -22.40
CA GLY A 42 -0.84 -2.77 -23.53
C GLY A 42 -2.13 -2.61 -24.34
N PHE A 43 -3.27 -2.51 -23.68
CA PHE A 43 -4.56 -2.24 -24.32
C PHE A 43 -4.66 -0.82 -24.89
N GLY A 44 -4.14 0.18 -24.18
CA GLY A 44 -4.14 1.57 -24.64
C GLY A 44 -3.33 1.74 -25.92
N LEU A 45 -2.07 1.30 -25.92
CA LEU A 45 -1.19 1.39 -27.09
C LEU A 45 -1.62 0.43 -28.20
N GLY A 46 -2.03 -0.79 -27.85
CA GLY A 46 -2.55 -1.77 -28.80
C GLY A 46 -3.82 -1.27 -29.51
N GLY A 47 -4.76 -0.71 -28.75
CA GLY A 47 -5.98 -0.10 -29.29
C GLY A 47 -5.69 1.07 -30.24
N ILE A 48 -4.77 1.98 -29.87
CA ILE A 48 -4.32 3.07 -30.74
C ILE A 48 -3.66 2.53 -32.01
N GLY A 49 -2.80 1.51 -31.89
CA GLY A 49 -2.15 0.86 -33.03
C GLY A 49 -3.14 0.24 -34.02
N ILE A 50 -4.17 -0.45 -33.52
CA ILE A 50 -5.24 -1.03 -34.33
C ILE A 50 -6.06 0.07 -35.03
N LEU A 51 -6.44 1.13 -34.32
CA LEU A 51 -7.19 2.26 -34.90
C LEU A 51 -6.41 2.98 -36.01
N ARG A 52 -5.09 3.14 -35.84
CA ARG A 52 -4.23 3.78 -36.84
C ARG A 52 -4.08 2.94 -38.11
N ARG A 53 -4.00 1.60 -38.01
CA ARG A 53 -3.99 0.71 -39.18
C ARG A 53 -5.30 0.75 -39.97
N LYS A 54 -6.43 0.92 -39.28
CA LYS A 54 -7.76 0.95 -39.92
C LYS A 54 -8.05 2.24 -40.68
N LYS A 55 -7.31 3.32 -40.40
CA LYS A 55 -7.44 4.65 -41.03
C LYS A 55 -6.52 4.86 -42.24
N GLY A 56 -5.62 3.91 -42.50
CA GLY A 56 -4.67 3.93 -43.62
C GLY A 56 -5.11 3.13 -44.85
N PHE A 57 -6.38 2.71 -44.92
CA PHE A 57 -7.05 2.16 -46.10
C PHE A 57 -8.25 3.03 -46.43
#